data_AF-A0A4Q3T1Y4-F1
#
_entry.id   AF-A0A4Q3T1Y4-F1
#
_cell.length_a   1.000
_cell.length_b   1.000
_cell.length_c   1.000
_cell.angle_alpha   90.00
_cell.angle_beta   90.00
_cell.angle_gamma   90.00
#
_symmetry.space_group_name_H-M   'P 1'
#
loop_
_entity.id
_entity.type
_entity.pdbx_description
1 polymer ?
#
loop_
_entity_poly.entity_id
_entity_poly.type
_entity_poly.pdbx_seq_one_letter_code
_entity_poly.pdbx_strand_id
1 'polypeptide(L)'
;MFGSVTLDVIVGIIFIFMLVSIICSCIREAIEAFLKTRSAYLEAGIRELLNDKDGKGLAKAFYKHPLIHSLFAKEYKPGKPTEKISFLQKGTGLPSYIPAKNFALTVMDIAARGQETDDVSGHPQSPIISIEGIRNNIQNLDNPYVQRAVLTALDASQGNLELAQKKIQDWYDSAMDRVSGWYKRATSWIIFWIGLAVAIIFNINTITIANFLFKDAGARKALVARAEATAKDTTYNSMRYNEAVETLNEINLPIGWDNGFYAGTHTIKTSNGATITDAKQTSGAWNGFFRIILGWLLTAFAAMVGAPVWFDLLNKVMVIRATVKPHEKSAEEDSEDRQKPKSPFGGSLTGPTGINERGMAPLPAAIPVQPQTNNSPNIRDKDADLDSCHVPKDDPTPDEDLPEAKGGVQ
;
A
#
# COMPACT_ATOMS: atom_id res chain seq x y z
N MET A 1 2.03 -25.52 -26.36
CA MET A 1 0.62 -25.15 -26.03
C MET A 1 0.34 -25.08 -24.52
N PHE A 2 1.03 -25.86 -23.64
CA PHE A 2 0.79 -25.82 -22.17
C PHE A 2 1.17 -24.51 -21.46
N GLY A 3 2.13 -23.73 -21.98
CA GLY A 3 2.53 -22.46 -21.35
C GLY A 3 1.44 -21.38 -21.34
N SER A 4 0.54 -21.34 -22.33
CA SER A 4 -0.53 -20.33 -22.40
C SER A 4 -1.65 -20.59 -21.38
N VAL A 5 -2.03 -21.85 -21.15
CA VAL A 5 -3.18 -22.17 -20.29
C VAL A 5 -2.85 -21.92 -18.83
N THR A 6 -1.70 -22.42 -18.36
CA THR A 6 -1.27 -22.21 -16.97
C THR A 6 -1.09 -20.73 -16.67
N LEU A 7 -0.51 -19.97 -17.60
CA LEU A 7 -0.31 -18.54 -17.42
C LEU A 7 -1.64 -17.78 -17.38
N ASP A 8 -2.61 -18.12 -18.23
CA ASP A 8 -3.95 -17.55 -18.20
C ASP A 8 -4.69 -17.85 -16.87
N VAL A 9 -4.51 -19.05 -16.30
CA VAL A 9 -5.07 -19.39 -14.98
C VAL A 9 -4.42 -18.55 -13.87
N ILE A 10 -3.09 -18.38 -13.92
CA ILE A 10 -2.36 -17.55 -12.95
C ILE A 10 -2.87 -16.10 -13.00
N VAL A 11 -3.03 -15.53 -14.19
CA VAL A 11 -3.61 -14.18 -14.37
C VAL A 11 -5.00 -14.10 -13.74
N GLY A 12 -5.85 -15.09 -13.97
CA GLY A 12 -7.18 -15.15 -13.38
C GLY A 12 -7.17 -15.19 -11.85
N ILE A 13 -6.32 -16.01 -11.25
CA ILE A 13 -6.19 -16.12 -9.78
C ILE A 13 -5.67 -14.80 -9.18
N ILE A 14 -4.64 -14.21 -9.78
CA ILE A 14 -4.10 -12.91 -9.34
C ILE A 14 -5.20 -11.84 -9.37
N PHE A 15 -5.97 -11.79 -10.45
CA PHE A 15 -7.06 -10.84 -10.59
C PHE A 15 -8.15 -11.04 -9.51
N ILE A 16 -8.51 -12.29 -9.19
CA ILE A 16 -9.46 -12.56 -8.11
C ILE A 16 -8.90 -12.15 -6.75
N PHE A 17 -7.63 -12.45 -6.47
CA PHE A 17 -6.97 -12.02 -5.23
C PHE A 17 -6.97 -10.51 -5.09
N MET A 18 -6.69 -9.80 -6.17
CA MET A 18 -6.77 -8.36 -6.24
C MET A 18 -8.16 -7.85 -5.85
N LEU A 19 -9.24 -8.38 -6.44
CA LEU A 19 -10.63 -7.99 -6.14
C LEU A 19 -11.01 -8.27 -4.67
N VAL A 20 -10.64 -9.45 -4.16
CA VAL A 20 -10.90 -9.81 -2.75
C VAL A 20 -10.13 -8.90 -1.80
N SER A 21 -8.87 -8.56 -2.12
CA SER A 21 -8.08 -7.63 -1.32
C SER A 21 -8.70 -6.24 -1.28
N ILE A 22 -9.23 -5.71 -2.40
CA ILE A 22 -9.94 -4.42 -2.43
C ILE A 22 -11.13 -4.45 -1.46
N ILE A 23 -11.96 -5.50 -1.56
CA ILE A 23 -13.12 -5.68 -0.67
C ILE A 23 -12.70 -5.68 0.81
N CYS A 24 -11.63 -6.42 1.14
CA CYS A 24 -11.14 -6.53 2.52
C CYS A 24 -10.56 -5.20 3.02
N SER A 25 -9.83 -4.45 2.18
CA SER A 25 -9.32 -3.13 2.51
C SER A 25 -10.46 -2.14 2.78
N CYS A 26 -11.50 -2.12 1.93
CA CYS A 26 -12.67 -1.26 2.18
C CYS A 26 -13.39 -1.60 3.50
N ILE A 27 -13.52 -2.88 3.84
CA ILE A 27 -14.10 -3.29 5.13
C ILE A 27 -13.20 -2.82 6.29
N ARG A 28 -11.88 -2.96 6.15
CA ARG A 28 -10.93 -2.50 7.17
C ARG A 28 -10.98 -0.98 7.33
N GLU A 29 -11.06 -0.22 6.25
CA GLU A 29 -11.24 1.23 6.26
C GLU A 29 -12.55 1.64 6.95
N ALA A 30 -13.65 0.94 6.66
CA ALA A 30 -14.93 1.18 7.35
C ALA A 30 -14.78 0.97 8.87
N ILE A 31 -14.15 -0.12 9.29
CA ILE A 31 -13.85 -0.37 10.71
C ILE A 31 -12.97 0.76 11.29
N GLU A 32 -11.99 1.24 10.54
CA GLU A 32 -11.11 2.32 10.97
C GLU A 32 -11.84 3.66 11.12
N ALA A 33 -12.81 3.97 10.25
CA ALA A 33 -13.63 5.17 10.36
C ALA A 33 -14.39 5.23 11.70
N PHE A 34 -14.82 4.08 12.23
CA PHE A 34 -15.53 3.99 13.52
C PHE A 34 -14.61 3.83 14.74
N LEU A 35 -13.57 3.00 14.63
CA LEU A 35 -12.69 2.69 15.76
C LEU A 35 -11.54 3.68 15.90
N LYS A 36 -11.08 4.32 14.82
CA LYS A 36 -9.93 5.23 14.80
C LYS A 36 -8.70 4.62 15.49
N THR A 37 -8.40 3.36 15.19
CA THR A 37 -7.36 2.58 15.86
C THR A 37 -5.98 3.21 15.69
N ARG A 38 -5.71 3.90 14.57
CA ARG A 38 -4.44 4.61 14.35
C ARG A 38 -4.16 5.65 15.45
N SER A 39 -5.18 6.41 15.85
CA SER A 39 -5.05 7.38 16.95
C SER A 39 -4.79 6.73 18.31
N ALA A 40 -5.30 5.51 18.53
CA ALA A 40 -5.02 4.76 19.76
C ALA A 40 -3.58 4.27 19.82
N TYR A 41 -3.05 3.77 18.70
CA TYR A 41 -1.64 3.35 18.60
C TYR A 41 -0.68 4.52 18.75
N LEU A 42 -0.99 5.66 18.13
CA LEU A 42 -0.20 6.88 18.30
C LEU A 42 -0.18 7.33 19.76
N GLU A 43 -1.34 7.37 20.43
CA GLU A 43 -1.41 7.77 21.84
C GLU A 43 -0.64 6.85 22.77
N ALA A 44 -0.76 5.54 22.58
CA ALA A 44 0.01 4.55 23.33
C ALA A 44 1.52 4.73 23.09
N GLY A 45 1.92 4.99 21.85
CA GLY A 45 3.30 5.27 21.47
C GLY A 45 3.87 6.52 22.14
N ILE A 46 3.10 7.62 22.16
CA ILE A 46 3.49 8.86 22.85
C ILE A 46 3.62 8.63 24.37
N ARG A 47 2.69 7.91 24.99
CA ARG A 47 2.76 7.59 26.43
C ARG A 47 3.97 6.75 26.77
N GLU A 48 4.31 5.79 25.93
CA GLU A 48 5.51 4.98 26.11
C GLU A 48 6.78 5.82 25.90
N LEU A 49 6.82 6.64 24.85
CA LEU A 49 7.96 7.52 24.53
C LEU A 49 8.23 8.52 25.66
N LEU A 50 7.18 9.13 26.20
CA LEU A 50 7.27 10.11 27.28
C LEU A 50 7.37 9.46 28.67
N ASN A 51 7.46 8.13 28.77
CA ASN A 51 7.47 7.40 30.03
C ASN A 51 6.31 7.80 30.97
N ASP A 52 5.11 7.95 30.42
CA ASP A 52 3.87 8.31 31.13
C ASP A 52 2.78 7.30 30.76
N LYS A 53 2.92 6.08 31.29
CA LYS A 53 2.02 4.95 30.99
C LYS A 53 0.58 5.21 31.40
N ASP A 54 0.29 6.11 32.34
CA ASP A 54 -1.07 6.45 32.76
C ASP A 54 -1.66 7.61 31.95
N GLY A 55 -0.82 8.34 31.20
CA GLY A 55 -1.23 9.50 30.42
C GLY A 55 -1.77 10.63 31.29
N LYS A 56 -1.23 10.79 32.50
CA LYS A 56 -1.72 11.78 33.48
C LYS A 56 -0.73 12.90 33.77
N GLY A 57 0.55 12.69 33.46
CA GLY A 57 1.63 13.66 33.64
C GLY A 57 2.03 14.30 32.31
N LEU A 58 3.28 14.14 31.92
CA LEU A 58 3.86 14.79 30.75
C LEU A 58 3.11 14.51 29.45
N ALA A 59 2.52 13.32 29.26
CA ALA A 59 1.73 13.06 28.05
C ALA A 59 0.45 13.92 28.01
N LYS A 60 -0.18 14.15 29.16
CA LYS A 60 -1.33 15.05 29.27
C LYS A 60 -0.95 16.49 28.97
N ALA A 61 0.18 16.97 29.52
CA ALA A 61 0.71 18.31 29.21
C ALA A 61 1.00 18.45 27.70
N PHE A 62 1.67 17.45 27.13
CA PHE A 62 1.98 17.39 25.70
C PHE A 62 0.71 17.51 24.82
N TYR A 63 -0.33 16.73 25.10
CA TYR A 63 -1.56 16.79 24.29
C TYR A 63 -2.39 18.05 24.50
N LYS A 64 -2.23 18.73 25.64
CA LYS A 64 -2.86 20.03 25.90
C LYS A 64 -2.12 21.19 25.23
N HIS A 65 -0.87 21.01 24.84
CA HIS A 65 -0.03 22.06 24.29
C HIS A 65 -0.63 22.70 23.01
N PRO A 66 -0.52 24.03 22.80
CA PRO A 66 -1.02 24.75 21.62
C PRO A 66 -0.73 24.10 20.25
N LEU A 67 0.49 23.60 20.06
CA LEU A 67 0.92 22.99 18.79
C LEU A 67 0.37 21.57 18.55
N ILE A 68 -0.19 20.94 19.59
CA ILE A 68 -0.70 19.56 19.53
C ILE A 68 -2.22 19.54 19.62
N HIS A 69 -2.84 20.33 20.52
CA HIS A 69 -4.29 20.35 20.66
C HIS A 69 -5.00 20.81 19.38
N SER A 70 -4.36 21.66 18.57
CA SER A 70 -4.89 22.09 17.28
C SER A 70 -5.01 20.96 16.24
N LEU A 71 -4.36 19.82 16.46
CA LEU A 71 -4.43 18.65 15.58
C LEU A 71 -5.68 17.78 15.82
N PHE A 72 -6.49 18.06 16.84
CA PHE A 72 -7.68 17.27 17.17
C PHE A 72 -8.77 18.09 17.88
N ALA A 73 -10.04 17.69 17.71
CA ALA A 73 -11.17 18.51 18.13
C ALA A 73 -11.63 18.31 19.59
N LYS A 74 -11.08 17.33 20.32
CA LYS A 74 -11.57 16.92 21.64
C LYS A 74 -10.54 17.21 22.72
N GLU A 75 -10.96 17.24 23.97
CA GLU A 75 -10.02 17.24 25.09
C GLU A 75 -9.27 15.91 25.18
N TYR A 76 -8.00 15.98 25.62
CA TYR A 76 -7.21 14.79 25.86
C TYR A 76 -7.78 13.97 27.02
N LYS A 77 -8.15 12.73 26.72
CA LYS A 77 -8.53 11.71 27.70
C LYS A 77 -7.65 10.48 27.46
N PRO A 78 -6.84 10.07 28.44
CA PRO A 78 -5.93 8.96 28.26
C PRO A 78 -6.72 7.69 27.96
N GLY A 79 -6.20 6.88 27.03
CA GLY A 79 -6.70 5.52 26.80
C GLY A 79 -6.52 4.63 28.03
N LYS A 80 -7.13 3.44 28.01
CA LYS A 80 -6.95 2.46 29.11
C LYS A 80 -5.44 2.20 29.33
N PRO A 81 -4.94 2.26 30.58
CA PRO A 81 -3.57 1.83 30.87
C PRO A 81 -3.48 0.33 30.60
N THR A 82 -2.74 -0.05 29.57
CA THR A 82 -2.55 -1.46 29.20
C THR A 82 -1.11 -1.68 28.81
N GLU A 83 -0.47 -2.71 29.36
CA GLU A 83 0.89 -3.11 28.99
C GLU A 83 1.02 -3.50 27.51
N LYS A 84 -0.09 -3.93 26.90
CA LYS A 84 -0.17 -4.27 25.48
C LYS A 84 -1.43 -3.68 24.87
N ILE A 85 -1.27 -2.95 23.78
CA ILE A 85 -2.38 -2.41 23.00
C ILE A 85 -3.12 -3.53 22.26
N SER A 86 -4.45 -3.52 22.31
CA SER A 86 -5.27 -4.45 21.54
C SER A 86 -5.33 -4.05 20.06
N PHE A 87 -5.37 -5.04 19.16
CA PHE A 87 -5.47 -4.81 17.71
C PHE A 87 -6.66 -3.92 17.30
N LEU A 88 -7.78 -4.02 18.04
CA LEU A 88 -9.01 -3.26 17.78
C LEU A 88 -9.28 -2.19 18.85
N GLN A 89 -8.23 -1.68 19.50
CA GLN A 89 -8.39 -0.64 20.51
C GLN A 89 -8.98 0.63 19.90
N LYS A 90 -10.14 1.05 20.42
CA LYS A 90 -10.83 2.25 19.97
C LYS A 90 -10.08 3.52 20.40
N GLY A 91 -9.83 4.40 19.44
CA GLY A 91 -9.28 5.72 19.66
C GLY A 91 -10.28 6.69 20.30
N THR A 92 -9.77 7.65 21.06
CA THR A 92 -10.58 8.65 21.79
C THR A 92 -10.82 9.93 20.99
N GLY A 93 -10.52 9.93 19.68
CA GLY A 93 -10.64 11.11 18.81
C GLY A 93 -9.42 12.02 18.84
N LEU A 94 -8.27 11.45 19.21
CA LEU A 94 -6.93 12.04 19.17
C LEU A 94 -6.41 12.06 17.72
N PRO A 95 -5.32 12.79 17.42
CA PRO A 95 -4.78 12.86 16.08
C PRO A 95 -4.33 11.46 15.62
N SER A 96 -4.40 11.21 14.31
CA SER A 96 -3.88 9.98 13.71
C SER A 96 -2.41 10.09 13.30
N TYR A 97 -1.88 11.31 13.33
CA TYR A 97 -0.49 11.63 13.02
C TYR A 97 -0.10 12.92 13.73
N ILE A 98 1.15 12.98 14.22
CA ILE A 98 1.76 14.19 14.76
C ILE A 98 3.08 14.41 14.01
N PRO A 99 3.28 15.59 13.39
CA PRO A 99 4.56 15.91 12.76
C PRO A 99 5.70 15.90 13.79
N ALA A 100 6.84 15.29 13.44
CA ALA A 100 8.01 15.24 14.31
C ALA A 100 8.46 16.62 14.79
N LYS A 101 8.39 17.62 13.90
CA LYS A 101 8.69 19.01 14.23
C LYS A 101 7.78 19.56 15.33
N ASN A 102 6.46 19.29 15.28
CA ASN A 102 5.51 19.74 16.29
C ASN A 102 5.79 19.05 17.63
N PHE A 103 6.14 17.76 17.60
CA PHE A 103 6.56 17.04 18.80
C PHE A 103 7.79 17.68 19.44
N ALA A 104 8.86 17.87 18.67
CA ALA A 104 10.12 18.41 19.18
C ALA A 104 9.95 19.82 19.74
N LEU A 105 9.28 20.71 19.00
CA LEU A 105 8.98 22.06 19.47
C LEU A 105 8.15 22.06 20.75
N THR A 106 7.16 21.18 20.86
CA THR A 106 6.34 21.05 22.07
C THR A 106 7.16 20.59 23.27
N VAL A 107 8.01 19.58 23.12
CA VAL A 107 8.87 19.10 24.22
C VAL A 107 9.87 20.18 24.64
N MET A 108 10.46 20.89 23.67
CA MET A 108 11.39 21.99 23.94
C MET A 108 10.71 23.19 24.61
N ASP A 109 9.48 23.53 24.20
CA ASP A 109 8.69 24.60 24.81
C ASP A 109 8.31 24.24 26.25
N ILE A 110 7.79 23.03 26.49
CA ILE A 110 7.48 22.56 27.84
C ILE A 110 8.71 22.58 28.74
N ALA A 111 9.87 22.14 28.23
CA ALA A 111 11.11 22.21 28.97
C ALA A 111 11.52 23.66 29.29
N ALA A 112 11.38 24.59 28.35
CA ALA A 112 11.78 25.98 28.53
C ALA A 112 10.80 26.78 29.41
N ARG A 113 9.49 26.53 29.29
CA ARG A 113 8.41 27.41 29.78
C ARG A 113 7.44 26.78 30.76
N GLY A 114 7.42 25.46 30.92
CA GLY A 114 6.50 24.76 31.82
C GLY A 114 5.40 23.97 31.09
N GLN A 115 4.66 23.17 31.85
CA GLN A 115 3.63 22.27 31.31
C GLN A 115 2.27 22.94 31.07
N GLU A 116 1.98 24.02 31.79
CA GLU A 116 0.68 24.69 31.73
C GLU A 116 0.70 25.80 30.68
N THR A 117 -0.42 25.94 29.98
CA THR A 117 -0.67 27.09 29.10
C THR A 117 -1.39 28.15 29.91
N ASP A 118 -0.65 29.15 30.35
CA ASP A 118 -1.06 30.21 31.28
C ASP A 118 -0.50 31.57 30.86
N ASP A 119 -0.86 32.63 31.60
CA ASP A 119 -0.41 33.99 31.30
C ASP A 119 1.13 34.13 31.38
N VAL A 120 1.81 33.25 32.13
CA VAL A 120 3.27 33.26 32.31
C VAL A 120 3.98 32.68 31.08
N SER A 121 3.57 31.49 30.64
CA SER A 121 4.08 30.81 29.45
C SER A 121 3.72 31.55 28.15
N GLY A 122 2.57 32.25 28.13
CA GLY A 122 2.15 33.10 27.02
C GLY A 122 2.76 34.51 27.02
N HIS A 123 3.49 34.92 28.07
CA HIS A 123 4.00 36.28 28.19
C HIS A 123 5.10 36.58 27.16
N PRO A 124 5.20 37.80 26.60
CA PRO A 124 6.29 38.19 25.69
C PRO A 124 7.70 38.08 26.30
N GLN A 125 7.81 38.06 27.63
CA GLN A 125 9.07 37.89 28.38
C GLN A 125 9.29 36.44 28.84
N SER A 126 8.46 35.51 28.38
CA SER A 126 8.67 34.08 28.63
C SER A 126 10.04 33.64 28.13
N PRO A 127 10.67 32.64 28.78
CA PRO A 127 11.98 32.15 28.36
C PRO A 127 12.02 31.83 26.86
N ILE A 128 13.08 32.30 26.20
CA ILE A 128 13.34 31.96 24.80
C ILE A 128 13.74 30.47 24.75
N ILE A 129 13.26 29.76 23.74
CA ILE A 129 13.70 28.40 23.47
C ILE A 129 15.15 28.48 22.97
N SER A 130 16.10 28.24 23.88
CA SER A 130 17.53 28.18 23.61
C SER A 130 18.13 26.97 24.33
N ILE A 131 19.31 26.51 23.91
CA ILE A 131 19.96 25.35 24.54
C ILE A 131 20.19 25.58 26.04
N GLU A 132 20.65 26.78 26.41
CA GLU A 132 20.90 27.14 27.80
C GLU A 132 19.60 27.31 28.58
N GLY A 133 18.58 27.93 27.99
CA GLY A 133 17.25 28.06 28.59
C GLY A 133 16.62 26.69 28.88
N ILE A 134 16.64 25.78 27.91
CA ILE A 134 16.14 24.41 28.08
C ILE A 134 16.95 23.67 29.16
N ARG A 135 18.28 23.81 29.18
CA ARG A 135 19.13 23.14 30.18
C ARG A 135 18.83 23.62 31.61
N ASN A 136 18.67 24.93 31.78
CA ASN A 136 18.38 25.52 33.09
C ASN A 136 16.98 25.15 33.60
N ASN A 137 16.01 25.02 32.67
CA ASN A 137 14.61 24.79 33.01
C ASN A 137 14.16 23.34 32.80
N ILE A 138 15.07 22.40 32.51
CA ILE A 138 14.75 21.01 32.14
C ILE A 138 13.82 20.29 33.13
N GLN A 139 13.84 20.72 34.40
CA GLN A 139 12.97 20.20 35.45
C GLN A 139 11.48 20.40 35.18
N ASN A 140 11.10 21.36 34.35
CA ASN A 140 9.72 21.61 33.92
C ASN A 140 9.05 20.40 33.25
N LEU A 141 9.83 19.48 32.66
CA LEU A 141 9.30 18.24 32.07
C LEU A 141 8.72 17.27 33.11
N ASP A 142 9.11 17.40 34.39
CA ASP A 142 8.69 16.53 35.50
C ASP A 142 8.81 15.02 35.17
N ASN A 143 9.84 14.66 34.41
CA ASN A 143 10.05 13.30 33.94
C ASN A 143 11.55 13.02 33.70
N PRO A 144 12.25 12.36 34.65
CA PRO A 144 13.70 12.15 34.56
C PRO A 144 14.18 11.44 33.29
N TYR A 145 13.37 10.54 32.73
CA TYR A 145 13.71 9.81 31.51
C TYR A 145 13.71 10.72 30.28
N VAL A 146 12.66 11.54 30.14
CA VAL A 146 12.55 12.49 29.02
C VAL A 146 13.56 13.62 29.20
N GLN A 147 13.78 14.11 30.42
CA GLN A 147 14.84 15.08 30.72
C GLN A 147 16.20 14.60 30.20
N ARG A 148 16.57 13.35 30.51
CA ARG A 148 17.84 12.78 30.06
C ARG A 148 17.89 12.61 28.54
N ALA A 149 16.80 12.20 27.89
CA ALA A 149 16.74 12.09 26.44
C ALA A 149 16.94 13.46 25.75
N VAL A 150 16.26 14.50 26.25
CA VAL A 150 16.39 15.88 25.72
C VAL A 150 17.80 16.40 25.95
N LEU A 151 18.38 16.25 27.14
CA LEU A 151 19.76 16.66 27.42
C LEU A 151 20.78 15.95 26.52
N THR A 152 20.58 14.65 26.25
CA THR A 152 21.44 13.90 25.31
C THR A 152 21.37 14.49 23.90
N ALA A 153 20.17 14.87 23.44
CA ALA A 153 19.99 15.53 22.14
C ALA A 153 20.65 16.93 22.11
N LEU A 154 20.58 17.70 23.21
CA LEU A 154 21.26 18.98 23.34
C LEU A 154 22.79 18.83 23.30
N ASP A 155 23.34 17.85 24.02
CA ASP A 155 24.79 17.62 24.06
C ASP A 155 25.32 17.20 22.68
N ALA A 156 24.56 16.37 21.94
CA ALA A 156 24.88 15.96 20.58
C ALA A 156 24.77 17.08 19.52
N SER A 157 24.13 18.20 19.87
CA SER A 157 23.87 19.32 18.95
C SER A 157 25.04 20.31 18.83
N GLN A 158 26.07 20.17 19.66
CA GLN A 158 27.26 21.06 19.66
C GLN A 158 26.92 22.55 19.75
N GLY A 159 25.83 22.91 20.46
CA GLY A 159 25.41 24.30 20.62
C GLY A 159 24.51 24.85 19.50
N ASN A 160 24.14 24.04 18.51
CA ASN A 160 23.22 24.44 17.45
C ASN A 160 21.75 24.04 17.78
N LEU A 161 20.86 25.04 17.87
CA LEU A 161 19.47 24.81 18.28
C LEU A 161 18.68 24.02 17.24
N GLU A 162 18.90 24.27 15.95
CA GLU A 162 18.22 23.56 14.87
C GLU A 162 18.60 22.08 14.85
N LEU A 163 19.88 21.78 15.10
CA LEU A 163 20.39 20.42 15.20
C LEU A 163 19.86 19.73 16.46
N ALA A 164 19.78 20.43 17.60
CA ALA A 164 19.11 19.92 18.79
C ALA A 164 17.66 19.54 18.50
N GLN A 165 16.91 20.43 17.85
CA GLN A 165 15.53 20.16 17.42
C GLN A 165 15.48 18.95 16.48
N LYS A 166 16.44 18.82 15.54
CA LYS A 166 16.50 17.66 14.64
C LYS A 166 16.79 16.36 15.39
N LYS A 167 17.68 16.36 16.39
CA LYS A 167 17.95 15.17 17.21
C LYS A 167 16.75 14.71 18.03
N ILE A 168 15.94 15.65 18.53
CA ILE A 168 14.67 15.32 19.21
C ILE A 168 13.64 14.77 18.21
N GLN A 169 13.61 15.30 16.98
CA GLN A 169 12.79 14.73 15.90
C GLN A 169 13.22 13.30 15.56
N ASP A 170 14.52 13.04 15.43
CA ASP A 170 15.05 11.70 15.12
C ASP A 170 14.70 10.69 16.24
N TRP A 171 14.73 11.13 17.50
CA TRP A 171 14.30 10.32 18.64
C TRP A 171 12.80 9.95 18.55
N TYR A 172 11.96 10.91 18.18
CA TYR A 172 10.53 10.68 17.95
C TYR A 172 10.29 9.75 16.76
N ASP A 173 10.92 10.00 15.61
CA ASP A 173 10.74 9.21 14.39
C ASP A 173 11.13 7.74 14.64
N SER A 174 12.26 7.51 15.31
CA SER A 174 12.69 6.16 15.71
C SER A 174 11.66 5.42 16.58
N ALA A 175 10.98 6.15 17.48
CA ALA A 175 9.91 5.59 18.29
C ALA A 175 8.64 5.33 17.46
N MET A 176 8.29 6.24 16.56
CA MET A 176 7.13 6.11 15.68
C MET A 176 7.30 5.02 14.64
N ASP A 177 8.51 4.70 14.19
CA ASP A 177 8.79 3.54 13.33
C ASP A 177 8.39 2.24 14.03
N ARG A 178 8.72 2.11 15.32
CA ARG A 178 8.31 0.96 16.14
C ARG A 178 6.79 0.88 16.29
N VAL A 179 6.16 2.01 16.62
CA VAL A 179 4.69 2.11 16.79
C VAL A 179 3.97 1.77 15.49
N SER A 180 4.45 2.31 14.38
CA SER A 180 3.96 2.01 13.03
C SER A 180 4.11 0.52 12.71
N GLY A 181 5.23 -0.10 13.10
CA GLY A 181 5.44 -1.54 12.96
C GLY A 181 4.46 -2.40 13.78
N TRP A 182 4.07 -1.98 14.98
CA TRP A 182 3.01 -2.65 15.76
C TRP A 182 1.64 -2.49 15.10
N TYR A 183 1.31 -1.29 14.65
CA TYR A 183 0.05 -1.00 13.97
C TYR A 183 -0.11 -1.77 12.66
N LYS A 184 0.96 -1.83 11.84
CA LYS A 184 0.98 -2.60 10.59
C LYS A 184 0.72 -4.07 10.85
N ARG A 185 1.44 -4.69 11.80
CA ARG A 185 1.23 -6.10 12.18
C ARG A 185 -0.20 -6.37 12.65
N ALA A 186 -0.77 -5.49 13.47
CA ALA A 186 -2.15 -5.60 13.93
C ALA A 186 -3.14 -5.52 12.75
N THR A 187 -2.95 -4.55 11.86
CA THR A 187 -3.79 -4.34 10.68
C THR A 187 -3.74 -5.51 9.73
N SER A 188 -2.56 -6.08 9.45
CA SER A 188 -2.44 -7.27 8.62
C SER A 188 -3.22 -8.46 9.19
N TRP A 189 -3.13 -8.72 10.50
CA TRP A 189 -3.94 -9.78 11.14
C TRP A 189 -5.43 -9.50 11.08
N ILE A 190 -5.87 -8.26 11.24
CA ILE A 190 -7.28 -7.89 11.08
C ILE A 190 -7.75 -8.16 9.65
N ILE A 191 -6.96 -7.75 8.64
CA ILE A 191 -7.29 -8.01 7.23
C ILE A 191 -7.32 -9.51 6.94
N PHE A 192 -6.42 -10.31 7.52
CA PHE A 192 -6.47 -11.77 7.40
C PHE A 192 -7.81 -12.33 7.91
N TRP A 193 -8.26 -11.92 9.09
CA TRP A 193 -9.53 -12.41 9.65
C TRP A 193 -10.74 -11.90 8.87
N ILE A 194 -10.71 -10.66 8.36
CA ILE A 194 -11.72 -10.14 7.44
C ILE A 194 -11.75 -10.98 6.17
N GLY A 195 -10.59 -11.22 5.55
CA GLY A 195 -10.45 -12.02 4.34
C GLY A 195 -10.91 -13.46 4.53
N LEU A 196 -10.63 -14.07 5.68
CA LEU A 196 -11.14 -15.38 6.03
C LEU A 196 -12.66 -15.38 6.16
N ALA A 197 -13.24 -14.39 6.85
CA ALA A 197 -14.68 -14.26 6.99
C ALA A 197 -15.35 -14.06 5.63
N VAL A 198 -14.80 -13.19 4.78
CA VAL A 198 -15.27 -12.96 3.40
C VAL A 198 -15.17 -14.25 2.58
N ALA A 199 -14.04 -14.95 2.64
CA ALA A 199 -13.84 -16.20 1.90
C ALA A 199 -14.85 -17.29 2.33
N ILE A 200 -15.16 -17.39 3.62
CA ILE A 200 -16.17 -18.34 4.11
C ILE A 200 -17.57 -17.91 3.70
N ILE A 201 -17.98 -16.67 4.01
CA ILE A 201 -19.35 -16.17 3.76
C ILE A 201 -19.71 -16.28 2.28
N PHE A 202 -18.80 -15.87 1.40
CA PHE A 202 -18.99 -15.91 -0.06
C PHE A 202 -18.49 -17.20 -0.72
N ASN A 203 -18.01 -18.17 0.07
CA ASN A 203 -17.40 -19.41 -0.39
C ASN A 203 -16.34 -19.20 -1.51
N ILE A 204 -15.47 -18.21 -1.32
CA ILE A 204 -14.38 -17.91 -2.27
C ILE A 204 -13.23 -18.87 -1.97
N ASN A 205 -13.16 -19.96 -2.73
CA ASN A 205 -12.13 -20.98 -2.57
C ASN A 205 -11.14 -20.98 -3.74
N THR A 206 -9.90 -20.54 -3.49
CA THR A 206 -8.85 -20.46 -4.52
C THR A 206 -8.64 -21.77 -5.26
N ILE A 207 -8.62 -22.89 -4.55
CA ILE A 207 -8.34 -24.19 -5.16
C ILE A 207 -9.48 -24.58 -6.09
N THR A 208 -10.73 -24.42 -5.65
CA THR A 208 -11.91 -24.64 -6.50
C THR A 208 -11.86 -23.77 -7.75
N ILE A 209 -11.61 -22.46 -7.58
CA ILE A 209 -11.58 -21.53 -8.70
C ILE A 209 -10.45 -21.88 -9.68
N ALA A 210 -9.26 -22.20 -9.20
CA ALA A 210 -8.15 -22.64 -10.04
C ALA A 210 -8.55 -23.88 -10.89
N ASN A 211 -9.15 -24.90 -10.26
CA ASN A 211 -9.58 -26.10 -10.98
C ASN A 211 -10.67 -25.82 -12.02
N PHE A 212 -11.59 -24.90 -11.71
CA PHE A 212 -12.60 -24.44 -12.66
C PHE A 212 -11.98 -23.73 -13.85
N LEU A 213 -11.06 -22.78 -13.62
CA LEU A 213 -10.36 -22.06 -14.69
C LEU A 213 -9.49 -22.98 -15.55
N PHE A 214 -8.94 -24.07 -15.00
CA PHE A 214 -8.23 -25.08 -15.79
C PHE A 214 -9.17 -25.84 -16.73
N LYS A 215 -10.40 -26.15 -16.30
CA LYS A 215 -11.36 -26.96 -17.06
C LYS A 215 -12.19 -26.13 -18.05
N ASP A 216 -12.52 -24.89 -17.70
CA ASP A 216 -13.38 -24.01 -18.51
C ASP A 216 -12.55 -22.97 -19.28
N ALA A 217 -12.43 -23.16 -20.60
CA ALA A 217 -11.71 -22.24 -21.47
C ALA A 217 -12.45 -20.91 -21.70
N GLY A 218 -13.78 -20.90 -21.64
CA GLY A 218 -14.59 -19.69 -21.83
C GLY A 218 -14.45 -18.75 -20.65
N ALA A 219 -14.67 -19.28 -19.44
CA ALA A 219 -14.52 -18.52 -18.19
C ALA A 219 -13.09 -17.98 -18.02
N ARG A 220 -12.07 -18.80 -18.33
CA ARG A 220 -10.67 -18.38 -18.29
C ARG A 220 -10.38 -17.21 -19.24
N LYS A 221 -10.83 -17.29 -20.50
CA LYS A 221 -10.63 -16.21 -21.49
C LYS A 221 -11.34 -14.91 -21.06
N ALA A 222 -12.57 -15.01 -20.56
CA ALA A 222 -13.32 -13.84 -20.07
C ALA A 222 -12.62 -13.16 -18.89
N LEU A 223 -12.08 -13.95 -17.95
CA LEU A 223 -11.38 -13.43 -16.78
C LEU A 223 -10.06 -12.73 -17.18
N VAL A 224 -9.29 -13.34 -18.09
CA VAL A 224 -8.06 -12.73 -18.62
C VAL A 224 -8.34 -11.42 -19.36
N ALA A 225 -9.42 -11.34 -20.14
CA ALA A 225 -9.79 -10.11 -20.83
C ALA A 225 -10.11 -8.97 -19.85
N ARG A 226 -10.78 -9.25 -18.73
CA ARG A 226 -11.04 -8.27 -17.66
C ARG A 226 -9.76 -7.86 -16.93
N ALA A 227 -8.89 -8.83 -16.65
CA ALA A 227 -7.59 -8.56 -16.04
C ALA A 227 -6.71 -7.69 -16.94
N GLU A 228 -6.74 -7.93 -18.26
CA GLU A 228 -6.09 -7.10 -19.28
C GLU A 228 -6.60 -5.65 -19.30
N ALA A 229 -7.93 -5.47 -19.20
CA ALA A 229 -8.54 -4.16 -19.16
C ALA A 229 -8.12 -3.40 -17.89
N THR A 230 -8.09 -4.09 -16.75
CA THR A 230 -7.73 -3.49 -15.44
C THR A 230 -6.25 -3.16 -15.35
N ALA A 231 -5.36 -4.00 -15.90
CA ALA A 231 -3.92 -3.75 -15.92
C ALA A 231 -3.53 -2.50 -16.74
N LYS A 232 -4.36 -2.12 -17.73
CA LYS A 232 -4.14 -0.91 -18.54
C LYS A 232 -4.67 0.37 -17.88
N ASP A 233 -5.48 0.23 -16.85
CA ASP A 233 -6.04 1.37 -16.12
C ASP A 233 -5.13 1.75 -14.94
N THR A 234 -4.43 2.87 -15.08
CA THR A 234 -3.62 3.44 -14.00
C THR A 234 -4.46 3.99 -12.84
N THR A 235 -5.79 4.07 -13.00
CA THR A 235 -6.73 4.54 -11.97
C THR A 235 -7.14 3.43 -10.99
N TYR A 236 -6.46 2.29 -11.00
CA TYR A 236 -6.66 1.14 -10.12
C TYR A 236 -6.84 1.47 -8.63
N ASN A 237 -6.10 2.46 -8.12
CA ASN A 237 -6.21 2.91 -6.72
C ASN A 237 -7.59 3.50 -6.37
N SER A 238 -8.46 3.70 -7.36
CA SER A 238 -9.82 4.21 -7.18
C SER A 238 -10.93 3.19 -7.43
N MET A 239 -10.59 1.95 -7.83
CA MET A 239 -11.60 0.90 -8.07
C MET A 239 -12.42 0.72 -6.80
N ARG A 240 -13.70 1.07 -6.88
CA ARG A 240 -14.56 1.18 -5.69
C ARG A 240 -15.07 -0.20 -5.33
N TYR A 241 -15.36 -0.42 -4.05
CA TYR A 241 -15.98 -1.65 -3.53
C TYR A 241 -17.12 -2.18 -4.44
N ASN A 242 -18.00 -1.29 -4.91
CA ASN A 242 -19.13 -1.65 -5.77
C ASN A 242 -18.68 -2.26 -7.11
N GLU A 243 -17.64 -1.72 -7.74
CA GLU A 243 -17.10 -2.21 -9.01
C GLU A 243 -16.43 -3.57 -8.83
N ALA A 244 -15.73 -3.77 -7.71
CA ALA A 244 -15.12 -5.06 -7.39
C ALA A 244 -16.18 -6.17 -7.17
N VAL A 245 -17.26 -5.85 -6.45
CA VAL A 245 -18.38 -6.77 -6.23
C VAL A 245 -19.15 -7.05 -7.52
N GLU A 246 -19.45 -6.03 -8.31
CA GLU A 246 -20.12 -6.18 -9.60
C GLU A 246 -19.31 -7.06 -10.55
N THR A 247 -18.01 -6.80 -10.66
CA THR A 247 -17.08 -7.61 -11.46
C THR A 247 -17.11 -9.07 -11.01
N LEU A 248 -17.08 -9.35 -9.69
CA LEU A 248 -17.15 -10.72 -9.17
C LEU A 248 -18.49 -11.41 -9.50
N ASN A 249 -19.60 -10.67 -9.44
CA ASN A 249 -20.93 -11.23 -9.73
C ASN A 249 -21.15 -11.50 -11.22
N GLU A 250 -20.58 -10.69 -12.11
CA GLU A 250 -20.67 -10.90 -13.56
C GLU A 250 -19.83 -12.07 -14.06
N ILE A 251 -18.76 -12.43 -13.33
CA ILE A 251 -17.98 -13.62 -13.67
C ILE A 251 -18.73 -14.80 -13.04
N ASN A 252 -19.23 -15.72 -13.87
CA ASN A 252 -19.90 -16.95 -13.44
C ASN A 252 -18.89 -17.94 -12.80
N LEU A 253 -18.18 -17.50 -11.76
CA LEU A 253 -17.24 -18.27 -10.98
C LEU A 253 -18.01 -19.23 -10.07
N PRO A 254 -17.39 -20.36 -9.70
CA PRO A 254 -17.92 -21.24 -8.66
C PRO A 254 -17.70 -20.63 -7.27
N ILE A 255 -18.28 -19.46 -7.04
CA ILE A 255 -18.37 -18.77 -5.75
C ILE A 255 -19.80 -18.94 -5.20
N GLY A 256 -19.99 -18.72 -3.90
CA GLY A 256 -21.27 -18.92 -3.23
C GLY A 256 -21.57 -20.39 -2.89
N TRP A 257 -22.76 -20.61 -2.35
CA TRP A 257 -23.13 -21.87 -1.69
C TRP A 257 -24.02 -22.78 -2.54
N ASP A 258 -24.28 -22.46 -3.80
CA ASP A 258 -25.21 -23.21 -4.67
C ASP A 258 -24.80 -24.67 -4.89
N ASN A 259 -23.50 -24.96 -4.80
CA ASN A 259 -22.94 -26.31 -4.90
C ASN A 259 -22.47 -26.86 -3.53
N GLY A 260 -22.92 -26.24 -2.43
CA GLY A 260 -22.52 -26.56 -1.06
C GLY A 260 -21.01 -26.41 -0.81
N PHE A 261 -20.50 -27.19 0.14
CA PHE A 261 -19.07 -27.24 0.49
C PHE A 261 -18.15 -27.72 -0.65
N TYR A 262 -18.71 -28.29 -1.71
CA TYR A 262 -17.97 -28.87 -2.85
C TYR A 262 -18.22 -28.11 -4.14
N ALA A 263 -18.30 -26.77 -4.08
CA ALA A 263 -18.27 -25.95 -5.28
C ALA A 263 -17.14 -26.40 -6.22
N GLY A 264 -17.49 -26.77 -7.46
CA GLY A 264 -16.56 -27.31 -8.47
C GLY A 264 -16.52 -28.84 -8.65
N THR A 265 -17.24 -29.64 -7.84
CA THR A 265 -17.49 -31.05 -8.21
C THR A 265 -18.67 -31.12 -9.18
N HIS A 266 -18.48 -31.71 -10.36
CA HIS A 266 -19.58 -31.90 -11.30
C HIS A 266 -20.60 -32.88 -10.69
N THR A 267 -21.83 -32.42 -10.52
CA THR A 267 -22.99 -33.28 -10.34
C THR A 267 -23.40 -33.80 -11.72
N ILE A 268 -23.20 -35.08 -11.97
CA ILE A 268 -23.74 -35.76 -13.15
C ILE A 268 -25.22 -36.01 -12.85
N LYS A 269 -26.12 -35.29 -13.53
CA LYS A 269 -27.53 -35.66 -13.55
C LYS A 269 -27.67 -36.88 -14.45
N THR A 270 -28.04 -38.02 -13.87
CA THR A 270 -28.28 -39.24 -14.64
C THR A 270 -29.67 -39.18 -15.28
N SER A 271 -29.88 -39.93 -16.36
CA SER A 271 -31.13 -39.90 -17.15
C SER A 271 -32.40 -40.29 -16.37
N ASN A 272 -32.25 -40.86 -15.18
CA ASN A 272 -33.33 -41.19 -14.25
C ASN A 272 -33.60 -40.10 -13.19
N GLY A 273 -33.00 -38.92 -13.30
CA GLY A 273 -33.16 -37.82 -12.35
C GLY A 273 -32.32 -37.94 -11.08
N ALA A 274 -31.56 -39.04 -10.90
CA ALA A 274 -30.62 -39.17 -9.79
C ALA A 274 -29.40 -38.27 -10.04
N THR A 275 -29.04 -37.48 -9.03
CA THR A 275 -27.83 -36.64 -9.07
C THR A 275 -26.67 -37.44 -8.51
N ILE A 276 -25.77 -37.90 -9.38
CA ILE A 276 -24.54 -38.58 -8.99
C ILE A 276 -23.47 -37.50 -8.91
N THR A 277 -23.08 -37.10 -7.71
CA THR A 277 -21.87 -36.32 -7.53
C THR A 277 -20.72 -37.17 -8.04
N ASP A 278 -19.91 -36.68 -8.99
CA ASP A 278 -18.68 -37.35 -9.43
C ASP A 278 -17.66 -37.32 -8.28
N ALA A 279 -17.97 -38.09 -7.24
CA ALA A 279 -17.08 -38.47 -6.17
C ALA A 279 -16.13 -39.52 -6.73
N LYS A 280 -15.36 -39.15 -7.75
CA LYS A 280 -14.10 -39.83 -8.05
C LYS A 280 -13.18 -39.59 -6.86
N GLN A 281 -13.38 -40.40 -5.82
CA GLN A 281 -12.38 -40.95 -4.93
C GLN A 281 -11.25 -39.98 -4.59
N THR A 282 -11.56 -38.87 -3.93
CA THR A 282 -10.55 -38.25 -3.05
C THR A 282 -10.46 -39.15 -1.83
N SER A 283 -9.40 -39.94 -1.79
CA SER A 283 -8.94 -40.73 -0.65
C SER A 283 -9.17 -39.98 0.68
N GLY A 284 -10.13 -40.46 1.48
CA GLY A 284 -10.44 -39.97 2.83
C GLY A 284 -11.22 -38.65 2.87
N ALA A 285 -12.35 -38.64 3.61
CA ALA A 285 -13.11 -37.43 3.93
C ALA A 285 -12.22 -36.29 4.49
N TRP A 286 -11.14 -36.66 5.19
CA TRP A 286 -10.10 -35.77 5.66
C TRP A 286 -9.42 -34.95 4.53
N ASN A 287 -9.09 -35.57 3.39
CA ASN A 287 -8.44 -34.88 2.26
C ASN A 287 -9.38 -33.86 1.58
N GLY A 288 -10.67 -34.18 1.46
CA GLY A 288 -11.68 -33.27 0.93
C GLY A 288 -11.91 -32.05 1.84
N PHE A 289 -12.00 -32.28 3.15
CA PHE A 289 -12.20 -31.22 4.14
C PHE A 289 -11.00 -30.27 4.24
N PHE A 290 -9.78 -30.81 4.31
CA PHE A 290 -8.57 -29.98 4.35
C PHE A 290 -8.38 -29.12 3.10
N ARG A 291 -8.73 -29.64 1.91
CA ARG A 291 -8.66 -28.87 0.67
C ARG A 291 -9.58 -27.64 0.69
N ILE A 292 -10.76 -27.75 1.30
CA ILE A 292 -11.69 -26.61 1.42
C ILE A 292 -11.10 -25.54 2.33
N ILE A 293 -10.68 -25.94 3.54
CA ILE A 293 -10.07 -25.03 4.51
C ILE A 293 -8.82 -24.38 3.91
N LEU A 294 -7.97 -25.15 3.24
CA LEU A 294 -6.77 -24.64 2.61
C LEU A 294 -7.08 -23.59 1.53
N GLY A 295 -8.13 -23.79 0.73
CA GLY A 295 -8.55 -22.82 -0.27
C GLY A 295 -9.04 -21.49 0.33
N TRP A 296 -9.79 -21.54 1.42
CA TRP A 296 -10.20 -20.32 2.15
C TRP A 296 -9.02 -19.64 2.84
N LEU A 297 -8.10 -20.41 3.43
CA LEU A 297 -6.88 -19.86 4.02
C LEU A 297 -6.01 -19.20 2.96
N LEU A 298 -5.84 -19.80 1.78
CA LEU A 298 -5.11 -19.18 0.67
C LEU A 298 -5.75 -17.85 0.23
N THR A 299 -7.08 -17.79 0.21
CA THR A 299 -7.81 -16.54 -0.09
C THR A 299 -7.58 -15.50 1.00
N ALA A 300 -7.64 -15.90 2.28
CA ALA A 300 -7.41 -15.01 3.41
C ALA A 300 -5.97 -14.46 3.46
N PHE A 301 -4.97 -15.31 3.18
CA PHE A 301 -3.58 -14.89 3.06
C PHE A 301 -3.38 -13.97 1.85
N ALA A 302 -4.06 -14.23 0.73
CA ALA A 302 -4.01 -13.33 -0.41
C ALA A 302 -4.61 -11.95 -0.09
N ALA A 303 -5.73 -11.92 0.62
CA ALA A 303 -6.33 -10.68 1.11
C ALA A 303 -5.39 -9.89 2.04
N MET A 304 -4.71 -10.60 2.96
CA MET A 304 -3.75 -10.01 3.91
C MET A 304 -2.56 -9.32 3.22
N VAL A 305 -2.14 -9.80 2.05
CA VAL A 305 -1.05 -9.20 1.26
C VAL A 305 -1.44 -7.83 0.69
N GLY A 306 -2.73 -7.57 0.51
CA GLY A 306 -3.24 -6.29 0.03
C GLY A 306 -3.30 -6.19 -1.50
N ALA A 307 -4.14 -5.27 -1.97
CA ALA A 307 -4.48 -5.14 -3.38
C ALA A 307 -3.31 -4.59 -4.25
N PRO A 308 -2.48 -3.63 -3.79
CA PRO A 308 -1.39 -3.09 -4.61
C PRO A 308 -0.38 -4.14 -5.08
N VAL A 309 -0.04 -5.10 -4.21
CA VAL A 309 0.92 -6.17 -4.54
C VAL A 309 0.38 -7.07 -5.66
N TRP A 310 -0.90 -7.41 -5.64
CA TRP A 310 -1.52 -8.22 -6.69
C TRP A 310 -1.64 -7.47 -8.02
N PHE A 311 -1.87 -6.16 -7.99
CA PHE A 311 -1.87 -5.32 -9.18
C PHE A 311 -0.47 -5.24 -9.82
N ASP A 312 0.56 -5.02 -9.01
CA ASP A 312 1.95 -5.03 -9.49
C ASP A 312 2.32 -6.39 -10.10
N LEU A 313 1.90 -7.48 -9.44
CA LEU A 313 2.12 -8.82 -9.96
C LEU A 313 1.34 -9.06 -11.25
N LEU A 314 0.09 -8.59 -11.34
CA LEU A 314 -0.73 -8.67 -12.55
C LEU A 314 -0.03 -7.98 -13.71
N ASN A 315 0.44 -6.75 -13.53
CA ASN A 315 1.16 -5.99 -14.55
C ASN A 315 2.40 -6.73 -15.04
N LYS A 316 3.22 -7.26 -14.13
CA LYS A 316 4.41 -8.04 -14.48
C LYS A 316 4.08 -9.29 -15.29
N VAL A 317 3.07 -10.06 -14.87
CA VAL A 317 2.66 -11.28 -15.57
C VAL A 317 2.04 -10.96 -16.93
N MET A 318 1.28 -9.86 -17.04
CA MET A 318 0.70 -9.42 -18.30
C MET A 318 1.74 -9.04 -19.36
N VAL A 319 2.85 -8.43 -18.94
CA VAL A 319 3.99 -8.15 -19.83
C VAL A 319 4.61 -9.45 -20.33
N ILE A 320 4.87 -10.42 -19.44
CA ILE A 320 5.41 -11.75 -19.81
C ILE A 320 4.46 -12.48 -20.76
N ARG A 321 3.15 -12.38 -20.53
CA ARG A 321 2.15 -12.98 -21.41
C ARG A 321 2.23 -12.42 -22.83
N ALA A 322 2.41 -11.12 -22.96
CA ALA A 322 2.50 -10.46 -24.25
C ALA A 322 3.74 -10.92 -25.05
N THR A 323 4.86 -11.20 -24.37
CA THR A 323 6.11 -11.64 -25.03
C THR A 323 6.14 -13.12 -25.41
N VAL A 324 5.34 -13.97 -24.74
CA VAL A 324 5.31 -15.43 -24.97
C VAL A 324 4.27 -15.86 -26.01
N LYS A 325 3.43 -14.95 -26.53
CA LYS A 325 2.55 -15.28 -27.66
C LYS A 325 3.42 -15.65 -28.88
N PRO A 326 3.33 -16.89 -29.40
CA PRO A 326 4.08 -17.25 -30.60
C PRO A 326 3.65 -16.32 -31.72
N HIS A 327 4.61 -15.75 -32.45
CA HIS A 327 4.33 -15.18 -33.76
C HIS A 327 3.63 -16.27 -34.56
N GLU A 328 2.37 -16.04 -34.95
CA GLU A 328 1.68 -16.97 -35.84
C GLU A 328 2.55 -17.08 -37.09
N LYS A 329 2.99 -18.32 -37.34
CA LYS A 329 3.76 -18.72 -38.50
C LYS A 329 3.07 -18.13 -39.73
N SER A 330 3.74 -17.20 -40.40
CA SER A 330 3.30 -16.62 -41.67
C SER A 330 2.83 -17.75 -42.58
N ALA A 331 1.73 -17.51 -43.30
CA ALA A 331 1.12 -18.45 -44.24
C ALA A 331 2.17 -19.13 -45.12
N GLU A 332 1.95 -20.42 -45.41
CA GLU A 332 2.69 -21.18 -46.40
C GLU A 332 2.87 -20.34 -47.68
N GLU A 333 4.12 -19.94 -47.97
CA GLU A 333 4.47 -19.41 -49.27
C GLU A 333 4.27 -20.53 -50.29
N ASP A 334 3.24 -20.34 -51.10
CA ASP A 334 2.93 -21.15 -52.26
C ASP A 334 4.16 -21.20 -53.17
N SER A 335 4.47 -22.40 -53.65
CA SER A 335 5.68 -22.66 -54.42
C SER A 335 5.54 -22.08 -55.83
N GLU A 336 6.18 -20.94 -56.13
CA GLU A 336 6.36 -20.52 -57.53
C GLU A 336 7.62 -21.14 -58.15
N ASP A 337 7.35 -22.04 -59.08
CA ASP A 337 8.29 -22.74 -59.94
C ASP A 337 8.87 -21.80 -61.01
N ARG A 338 10.19 -21.60 -60.94
CA ARG A 338 11.14 -21.42 -62.04
C ARG A 338 10.62 -20.83 -63.37
N GLN A 339 10.94 -19.56 -63.64
CA GLN A 339 11.37 -19.10 -64.97
C GLN A 339 12.30 -17.86 -64.92
N LYS A 340 13.50 -17.98 -65.48
CA LYS A 340 14.45 -16.91 -65.88
C LYS A 340 14.39 -16.81 -67.43
N PRO A 341 14.88 -15.75 -68.14
CA PRO A 341 15.98 -14.86 -67.75
C PRO A 341 15.95 -13.36 -68.20
N LYS A 342 16.81 -12.57 -67.54
CA LYS A 342 17.67 -11.43 -67.98
C LYS A 342 17.27 -10.49 -69.15
N SER A 343 17.16 -9.20 -68.77
CA SER A 343 17.53 -7.94 -69.47
C SER A 343 18.87 -8.02 -70.26
N PRO A 344 19.24 -7.17 -71.27
CA PRO A 344 18.94 -5.72 -71.37
C PRO A 344 18.74 -5.11 -72.77
N PHE A 345 18.30 -3.84 -72.88
CA PHE A 345 18.85 -2.81 -73.81
C PHE A 345 18.02 -1.51 -73.81
N GLY A 346 18.71 -0.36 -73.72
CA GLY A 346 18.45 0.81 -74.59
C GLY A 346 17.66 2.01 -74.05
N GLY A 347 18.29 3.21 -74.08
CA GLY A 347 17.63 4.39 -74.67
C GLY A 347 17.32 5.61 -73.78
N SER A 348 18.35 6.43 -73.54
CA SER A 348 18.43 7.90 -73.72
C SER A 348 17.18 8.83 -73.83
N LEU A 349 17.35 10.01 -73.20
CA LEU A 349 16.87 11.39 -73.51
C LEU A 349 15.41 11.81 -73.21
N THR A 350 15.25 12.80 -72.31
CA THR A 350 14.99 14.23 -72.64
C THR A 350 14.57 15.00 -71.35
N GLY A 351 15.12 16.20 -71.14
CA GLY A 351 14.60 17.20 -70.18
C GLY A 351 13.50 18.08 -70.83
N PRO A 352 13.27 19.35 -70.41
CA PRO A 352 13.87 20.09 -69.30
C PRO A 352 12.89 21.07 -68.57
N THR A 353 13.44 21.95 -67.71
CA THR A 353 12.96 23.31 -67.30
C THR A 353 11.70 23.42 -66.41
N GLY A 354 11.63 24.28 -65.39
CA GLY A 354 12.55 25.30 -64.90
C GLY A 354 11.92 26.15 -63.78
N ILE A 355 12.79 27.00 -63.20
CA ILE A 355 12.60 28.32 -62.57
C ILE A 355 11.84 28.49 -61.23
N ASN A 356 12.64 28.94 -60.26
CA ASN A 356 12.38 29.64 -59.00
C ASN A 356 11.50 30.88 -59.15
N GLU A 357 10.79 31.27 -58.08
CA GLU A 357 10.99 32.60 -57.48
C GLU A 357 10.51 32.71 -56.02
N ARG A 358 11.04 33.73 -55.34
CA ARG A 358 11.22 33.90 -53.90
C ARG A 358 10.05 34.65 -53.23
N GLY A 359 9.89 34.37 -51.93
CA GLY A 359 9.85 35.43 -50.89
C GLY A 359 8.48 35.87 -50.39
N MET A 360 8.23 35.67 -49.08
CA MET A 360 7.96 36.72 -48.09
C MET A 360 7.54 36.08 -46.75
N ALA A 361 8.24 36.38 -45.65
CA ALA A 361 7.67 36.33 -44.30
C ALA A 361 7.00 37.69 -44.00
N PRO A 362 5.98 37.78 -43.11
CA PRO A 362 6.30 38.06 -41.70
C PRO A 362 5.30 37.57 -40.61
N LEU A 363 5.87 37.36 -39.41
CA LEU A 363 5.44 37.64 -38.02
C LEU A 363 4.23 36.95 -37.33
N PRO A 364 4.27 36.79 -35.98
CA PRO A 364 3.42 35.89 -35.19
C PRO A 364 2.33 36.59 -34.35
N ALA A 365 1.22 35.88 -34.09
CA ALA A 365 0.18 36.20 -33.09
C ALA A 365 -0.61 34.89 -32.85
N ALA A 366 -1.19 34.53 -31.71
CA ALA A 366 -1.38 35.13 -30.40
C ALA A 366 -1.61 33.99 -29.37
N ILE A 367 -1.32 34.26 -28.10
CA ILE A 367 -1.56 33.39 -26.94
C ILE A 367 -3.05 33.49 -26.54
N PRO A 368 -3.77 32.38 -26.28
CA PRO A 368 -5.03 32.42 -25.55
C PRO A 368 -4.82 32.20 -24.05
N VAL A 369 -5.36 33.15 -23.27
CA VAL A 369 -5.52 33.12 -21.81
C VAL A 369 -6.83 32.41 -21.46
N GLN A 370 -6.80 31.45 -20.51
CA GLN A 370 -7.95 30.92 -19.75
C GLN A 370 -7.43 30.29 -18.42
N PRO A 371 -8.26 30.12 -17.36
CA PRO A 371 -8.46 31.09 -16.28
C PRO A 371 -7.85 30.60 -14.95
N GLN A 372 -7.63 31.54 -14.01
CA GLN A 372 -7.09 31.23 -12.68
C GLN A 372 -8.08 30.42 -11.83
N THR A 373 -7.74 29.16 -11.55
CA THR A 373 -8.32 28.38 -10.47
C THR A 373 -7.45 28.53 -9.22
N ASN A 374 -8.06 28.99 -8.14
CA ASN A 374 -7.48 29.16 -6.81
C ASN A 374 -6.61 27.97 -6.37
N ASN A 375 -5.29 28.17 -6.31
CA ASN A 375 -4.37 27.29 -5.60
C ASN A 375 -4.47 27.57 -4.09
N SER A 376 -5.36 26.87 -3.40
CA SER A 376 -5.11 26.50 -2.01
C SER A 376 -4.26 25.22 -2.01
N PRO A 377 -3.09 25.18 -1.36
CA PRO A 377 -2.40 23.92 -1.16
C PRO A 377 -3.21 23.13 -0.13
N ASN A 378 -4.14 22.33 -0.62
CA ASN A 378 -4.70 21.23 0.13
C ASN A 378 -3.51 20.31 0.41
N ILE A 379 -3.03 20.29 1.66
CA ILE A 379 -1.96 19.42 2.12
C ILE A 379 -2.49 18.00 1.99
N ARG A 380 -2.36 17.45 0.78
CA ARG A 380 -2.63 16.07 0.46
C ARG A 380 -1.54 15.26 1.13
N ASP A 381 -2.01 14.48 2.08
CA ASP A 381 -1.33 13.45 2.84
C ASP A 381 -0.53 12.55 1.88
N LYS A 382 0.78 12.77 1.76
CA LYS A 382 1.67 11.90 0.97
C LYS A 382 1.90 10.55 1.66
N ASP A 383 1.45 10.43 2.91
CA ASP A 383 1.63 9.26 3.77
C ASP A 383 0.31 8.49 4.00
N ALA A 384 -0.80 8.93 3.38
CA ALA A 384 -2.03 8.13 3.32
C ALA A 384 -1.89 6.90 2.40
N ASP A 385 -0.88 6.87 1.53
CA ASP A 385 -0.56 5.75 0.63
C ASP A 385 0.40 4.71 1.26
N LEU A 386 0.61 4.73 2.58
CA LEU A 386 1.48 3.81 3.32
C LEU A 386 0.96 2.36 3.45
N ASP A 387 0.03 1.95 2.59
CA ASP A 387 -0.30 0.53 2.33
C ASP A 387 0.62 -0.11 1.26
N SER A 388 1.61 0.63 0.74
CA SER A 388 2.64 0.08 -0.13
C SER A 388 3.95 -0.14 0.64
N CYS A 389 4.38 -1.39 0.76
CA CYS A 389 5.72 -1.75 1.19
C CYS A 389 6.75 -1.27 0.15
N HIS A 390 7.25 -0.03 0.30
CA HIS A 390 8.51 0.37 -0.31
C HIS A 390 9.61 0.22 0.74
N VAL A 391 10.30 -0.92 0.71
CA VAL A 391 11.62 -1.04 1.32
C VAL A 391 12.58 -0.41 0.31
N PRO A 392 13.31 0.66 0.64
CA PRO A 392 14.40 1.11 -0.20
C PRO A 392 15.36 -0.06 -0.38
N LYS A 393 15.65 -0.42 -1.63
CA LYS A 393 16.78 -1.31 -1.90
C LYS A 393 18.02 -0.46 -1.64
N ASP A 394 18.68 -0.69 -0.51
CA ASP A 394 20.07 -0.31 -0.38
C ASP A 394 20.83 -1.11 -1.45
N ASP A 395 21.44 -0.40 -2.40
CA ASP A 395 22.41 -1.02 -3.30
C ASP A 395 23.51 -1.65 -2.44
N PRO A 396 23.92 -2.91 -2.70
CA PRO A 396 25.02 -3.51 -1.96
C PRO A 396 26.26 -2.64 -2.14
N THR A 397 26.86 -2.23 -1.02
CA THR A 397 28.14 -1.51 -1.01
C THR A 397 29.15 -2.32 -1.82
N PRO A 398 29.73 -1.76 -2.91
CA PRO A 398 30.80 -2.43 -3.64
C PRO A 398 31.95 -2.74 -2.68
N ASP A 399 32.63 -3.87 -2.86
CA ASP A 399 33.77 -4.28 -2.00
C ASP A 399 34.89 -3.21 -1.95
N GLU A 400 34.91 -2.29 -2.92
CA GLU A 400 35.85 -1.17 -3.03
C GLU A 400 35.59 -0.03 -2.02
N ASP A 401 34.39 0.04 -1.43
CA ASP A 401 33.98 1.05 -0.43
C ASP A 401 34.04 0.52 1.02
N LEU A 402 34.51 -0.71 1.23
CA LEU A 402 34.71 -1.27 2.56
C LEU A 402 36.02 -0.74 3.17
N PRO A 403 36.03 -0.26 4.43
CA PRO A 403 37.26 0.15 5.08
C PRO A 403 38.22 -1.03 5.26
N GLU A 404 39.51 -0.82 5.00
CA GLU A 404 40.55 -1.85 5.22
C GLU A 404 40.46 -2.42 6.64
N ALA A 405 40.37 -3.76 6.73
CA ALA A 405 40.30 -4.48 7.99
C ALA A 405 41.57 -4.26 8.82
N LYS A 406 41.48 -3.38 9.82
CA LYS A 406 42.52 -3.18 10.82
C LYS A 406 42.41 -4.23 11.93
N GLY A 407 43.33 -5.18 11.90
CA GLY A 407 44.00 -5.68 13.10
C GLY A 407 43.23 -6.73 13.91
N GLY A 408 43.65 -7.99 13.75
CA GLY A 408 43.50 -9.00 14.78
C GLY A 408 44.29 -8.61 16.03
N VAL A 409 43.67 -8.84 17.18
CA VAL A 409 44.32 -8.78 18.50
C VAL A 409 45.28 -9.97 18.62
N GLN A 410 46.47 -9.69 19.18
CA GLN A 410 47.54 -10.65 19.48
C GLN A 410 47.09 -11.81 20.37
#